data_AF-A0A9W9GN36-F1
#
_entry.id   AF-A0A9W9GN36-F1
#
_cell.length_a   1.000
_cell.length_b   1.000
_cell.length_c   1.000
_cell.angle_alpha   90.00
_cell.angle_beta   90.00
_cell.angle_gamma   90.00
#
_symmetry.space_group_name_H-M   'P 1'
#
loop_
_entity.id
_entity.type
_entity.pdbx_description
1 polymer ?
#
loop_
_entity_poly.entity_id
_entity_poly.type
_entity_poly.pdbx_seq_one_letter_code
_entity_poly.pdbx_strand_id
1 'polypeptide(L)'
;MGQSASDASWPAGIPEIHLHPTDLPSDELPEEAKGWLLFVKKEYQRVSTPEEGLRQRRALIEKWATASQEFRESYHSRAPACTSARDYPASLLSQQAPRPDKRFLCLPPVDPQTHPRNYIHLVKLLIMMYIHQDEWNGQHPFDQAGPGHAPRSHIPEFLNLATPIALNDILSELHLSSADFHALSMTRSGTVVFADGSDYTWYVIEESELATGRMTIVEFGSDGSVRDSIVRRAWNMGRVMAFGQSLGRRVADLEESCIGGPPQYNEPLNMDRPIIELLEATRMDSKFLYEGFGYMDLWVRLIEQNAPGYLDLEAQGREVEFKLDNLRNVGIDTL
;
A
#
# COMPACT_ATOMS: atom_id res chain seq x y z
N MET A 1 21.61 -18.06 29.12
CA MET A 1 22.85 -17.44 28.61
C MET A 1 22.98 -17.86 27.15
N GLY A 2 22.97 -17.01 26.14
CA GLY A 2 23.11 -15.56 26.12
C GLY A 2 22.03 -14.84 25.31
N GLN A 3 21.60 -13.69 25.84
CA GLN A 3 21.13 -12.56 25.07
C GLN A 3 22.35 -11.67 24.79
N SER A 4 22.48 -11.19 23.55
CA SER A 4 23.30 -10.06 23.08
C SER A 4 23.15 -10.04 21.55
N ALA A 5 22.68 -8.99 20.87
CA ALA A 5 22.83 -7.57 21.15
C ALA A 5 21.57 -6.74 20.85
N SER A 6 21.29 -5.79 21.74
CA SER A 6 20.62 -4.50 21.49
C SER A 6 21.51 -3.64 20.55
N ASP A 7 21.08 -2.66 19.75
CA ASP A 7 19.95 -1.73 19.78
C ASP A 7 19.45 -1.50 18.34
N ALA A 8 18.17 -1.78 18.07
CA ALA A 8 17.51 -1.35 16.85
C ALA A 8 16.65 -0.12 17.15
N SER A 9 17.26 1.05 17.38
CA SER A 9 16.48 2.29 17.39
C SER A 9 16.35 2.83 15.96
N TRP A 10 15.17 2.61 15.38
CA TRP A 10 14.39 3.61 14.62
C TRP A 10 13.02 3.04 14.20
N PRO A 11 11.96 3.47 14.90
CA PRO A 11 10.77 4.02 14.23
C PRO A 11 10.33 5.42 14.71
N ALA A 12 10.85 5.93 15.84
CA ALA A 12 10.65 7.32 16.32
C ALA A 12 11.74 7.72 17.35
N GLY A 13 13.01 7.44 17.04
CA GLY A 13 14.12 7.36 18.02
C GLY A 13 15.13 8.51 18.05
N ILE A 14 15.08 9.47 17.12
CA ILE A 14 15.79 10.75 17.24
C ILE A 14 14.73 11.85 17.13
N PRO A 15 14.57 12.69 18.18
CA PRO A 15 13.55 13.73 18.20
C PRO A 15 13.61 14.72 17.04
N GLU A 16 14.72 14.78 16.31
CA GLU A 16 15.04 15.82 15.32
C GLU A 16 14.70 15.42 13.87
N ILE A 17 14.37 14.15 13.58
CA ILE A 17 13.89 13.77 12.24
C ILE A 17 12.40 14.02 12.16
N HIS A 18 12.03 14.98 11.32
CA HIS A 18 10.64 15.36 11.09
C HIS A 18 10.27 15.14 9.63
N LEU A 19 9.04 14.69 9.39
CA LEU A 19 8.40 14.82 8.09
C LEU A 19 8.24 16.29 7.75
N HIS A 20 8.25 16.63 6.46
CA HIS A 20 7.95 18.00 6.04
C HIS A 20 6.53 18.38 6.50
N PRO A 21 6.28 19.63 6.95
CA PRO A 21 4.99 19.99 7.55
C PRO A 21 3.82 20.07 6.56
N THR A 22 4.08 20.03 5.26
CA THR A 22 3.08 20.20 4.21
C THR A 22 3.38 19.33 3.00
N ASP A 23 2.36 18.93 2.26
CA ASP A 23 2.54 18.29 0.96
C ASP A 23 3.17 19.28 -0.05
N LEU A 24 4.32 18.92 -0.60
CA LEU A 24 5.00 19.66 -1.66
C LEU A 24 4.57 19.18 -3.06
N PRO A 25 4.36 20.10 -4.01
CA PRO A 25 4.21 19.77 -5.42
C PRO A 25 5.42 19.00 -5.97
N SER A 26 5.16 18.07 -6.89
CA SER A 26 6.20 17.22 -7.50
C SER A 26 7.31 18.01 -8.22
N ASP A 27 6.98 19.16 -8.78
CA ASP A 27 7.92 20.07 -9.46
C ASP A 27 8.79 20.91 -8.50
N GLU A 28 8.36 21.07 -7.24
CA GLU A 28 9.16 21.75 -6.20
C GLU A 28 10.15 20.79 -5.51
N LEU A 29 9.83 19.49 -5.45
CA LEU A 29 10.66 18.48 -4.78
C LEU A 29 12.14 18.47 -5.25
N PRO A 30 12.49 18.52 -6.55
CA PRO A 30 13.88 18.54 -6.99
C PRO A 30 14.63 19.77 -6.46
N GLU A 31 14.01 20.95 -6.51
CA GLU A 31 14.63 22.18 -6.02
C GLU A 31 14.85 22.12 -4.51
N GLU A 32 13.90 21.60 -3.73
CA GLU A 32 14.04 21.45 -2.28
C GLU A 32 15.09 20.39 -1.90
N ALA A 33 15.29 19.35 -2.72
CA ALA A 33 16.18 18.23 -2.43
C ALA A 33 17.63 18.36 -2.93
N LYS A 34 17.92 19.29 -3.86
CA LYS A 34 19.24 19.33 -4.54
C LYS A 34 20.45 19.46 -3.58
N GLY A 35 20.30 20.21 -2.49
CA GLY A 35 21.34 20.36 -1.47
C GLY A 35 21.66 19.03 -0.77
N TRP A 36 20.60 18.30 -0.40
CA TRP A 36 20.68 16.98 0.20
C TRP A 36 21.33 15.96 -0.76
N LEU A 37 20.92 15.95 -2.04
CA LEU A 37 21.49 15.06 -3.05
C LEU A 37 23.00 15.29 -3.24
N LEU A 38 23.44 16.56 -3.26
CA LEU A 38 24.86 16.89 -3.31
C LEU A 38 25.60 16.40 -2.06
N PHE A 39 25.00 16.55 -0.87
CA PHE A 39 25.56 16.09 0.38
C PHE A 39 25.75 14.58 0.38
N VAL A 40 24.70 13.81 0.06
CA VAL A 40 24.77 12.35 -0.03
C VAL A 40 25.83 11.93 -1.04
N LYS A 41 25.89 12.56 -2.22
CA LYS A 41 26.90 12.25 -3.24
C LYS A 41 28.34 12.42 -2.74
N LYS A 42 28.59 13.39 -1.85
CA LYS A 42 29.95 13.67 -1.33
C LYS A 42 30.32 12.83 -0.13
N GLU A 43 29.36 12.53 0.73
CA GLU A 43 29.59 11.88 2.03
C GLU A 43 29.37 10.37 1.98
N TYR A 44 28.60 9.88 1.01
CA TYR A 44 28.38 8.46 0.84
C TYR A 44 29.67 7.76 0.41
N GLN A 45 29.93 6.62 1.03
CA GLN A 45 31.05 5.74 0.72
C GLN A 45 30.50 4.35 0.46
N ARG A 46 31.10 3.65 -0.52
CA ARG A 46 30.68 2.29 -0.81
C ARG A 46 31.05 1.38 0.37
N VAL A 47 30.06 0.70 0.92
CA VAL A 47 30.22 -0.28 2.01
C VAL A 47 30.23 -1.72 1.51
N SER A 48 30.69 -2.65 2.34
CA SER A 48 30.79 -4.06 1.97
C SER A 48 29.54 -4.86 2.34
N THR A 49 28.81 -4.43 3.37
CA THR A 49 27.65 -5.16 3.89
C THR A 49 26.36 -4.35 3.84
N PRO A 50 25.18 -5.00 3.71
CA PRO A 50 23.88 -4.31 3.76
C PRO A 50 23.62 -3.57 5.07
N GLU A 51 24.05 -4.12 6.21
CA GLU A 51 23.86 -3.54 7.54
C GLU A 51 24.67 -2.24 7.72
N GLU A 52 25.92 -2.22 7.26
CA GLU A 52 26.73 -1.00 7.21
C GLU A 52 26.07 0.04 6.31
N GLY A 53 25.48 -0.38 5.19
CA GLY A 53 24.78 0.49 4.27
C GLY A 53 23.56 1.14 4.92
N LEU A 54 22.75 0.36 5.64
CA LEU A 54 21.63 0.88 6.41
C LEU A 54 22.10 1.87 7.48
N ARG A 55 23.13 1.52 8.26
CA ARG A 55 23.69 2.41 9.29
C ARG A 55 24.19 3.72 8.69
N GLN A 56 24.88 3.66 7.56
CA GLN A 56 25.37 4.85 6.87
C GLN A 56 24.23 5.72 6.33
N ARG A 57 23.21 5.12 5.69
CA ARG A 57 22.04 5.87 5.21
C ARG A 57 21.32 6.59 6.35
N ARG A 58 21.09 5.90 7.47
CA ARG A 58 20.50 6.52 8.67
C ARG A 58 21.36 7.66 9.22
N ALA A 59 22.68 7.48 9.30
CA ALA A 59 23.59 8.52 9.75
C ALA A 59 23.61 9.74 8.81
N LEU A 60 23.44 9.55 7.50
CA LEU A 60 23.30 10.67 6.56
C LEU A 60 22.01 11.47 6.81
N ILE A 61 20.88 10.78 6.98
CA ILE A 61 19.59 11.42 7.28
C ILE A 61 19.69 12.20 8.60
N GLU A 62 20.19 11.57 9.66
CA GLU A 62 20.38 12.18 10.97
C GLU A 62 21.30 13.42 10.90
N LYS A 63 22.44 13.31 10.23
CA LYS A 63 23.38 14.43 10.07
C LYS A 63 22.76 15.60 9.31
N TRP A 64 21.92 15.34 8.31
CA TRP A 64 21.25 16.42 7.58
C TRP A 64 20.11 17.05 8.39
N ALA A 65 19.30 16.24 9.08
CA ALA A 65 18.19 16.69 9.92
C ALA A 65 18.68 17.60 11.07
N THR A 66 19.76 17.20 11.73
CA THR A 66 20.32 17.91 12.91
C THR A 66 21.27 19.06 12.56
N ALA A 67 21.69 19.16 11.30
CA ALA A 67 22.59 20.23 10.87
C ALA A 67 21.94 21.62 10.93
N SER A 68 22.77 22.64 11.14
CA SER A 68 22.35 24.03 11.05
C SER A 68 21.83 24.38 9.65
N GLN A 69 20.96 25.37 9.58
CA GLN A 69 20.47 25.89 8.31
C GLN A 69 21.63 26.38 7.42
N GLU A 70 22.63 27.05 7.99
CA GLU A 70 23.84 27.49 7.27
C GLU A 70 24.60 26.33 6.62
N PHE A 71 24.71 25.19 7.32
CA PHE A 71 25.32 23.99 6.76
C PHE A 71 24.56 23.50 5.54
N ARG A 72 23.22 23.37 5.63
CA ARG A 72 22.37 22.90 4.54
C ARG A 72 22.41 23.85 3.34
N GLU A 73 22.37 25.16 3.59
CA GLU A 73 22.49 26.20 2.57
C GLU A 73 23.84 26.19 1.85
N SER A 74 24.93 25.85 2.55
CA SER A 74 26.25 25.70 1.93
C SER A 74 26.32 24.59 0.88
N TYR A 75 25.50 23.54 1.01
CA TYR A 75 25.34 22.52 -0.03
C TYR A 75 24.32 22.96 -1.09
N HIS A 76 23.19 23.55 -0.68
CA HIS A 76 22.11 23.97 -1.57
C HIS A 76 22.54 25.00 -2.60
N SER A 77 23.28 26.04 -2.17
CA SER A 77 23.72 27.16 -3.02
C SER A 77 24.68 26.76 -4.14
N ARG A 78 25.42 25.66 -3.95
CA ARG A 78 26.40 25.13 -4.93
C ARG A 78 25.92 23.85 -5.62
N ALA A 79 24.75 23.34 -5.24
CA ALA A 79 24.18 22.15 -5.85
C ALA A 79 23.76 22.47 -7.29
N PRO A 80 24.10 21.60 -8.27
CA PRO A 80 23.55 21.74 -9.61
C PRO A 80 22.03 21.54 -9.55
N ALA A 81 21.33 22.05 -10.56
CA ALA A 81 19.94 21.67 -10.77
C ALA A 81 19.83 20.15 -10.95
N CYS A 82 18.84 19.53 -10.32
CA CYS A 82 18.50 18.13 -10.51
C CYS A 82 17.11 18.01 -11.15
N THR A 83 16.89 16.90 -11.85
CA THR A 83 15.63 16.60 -12.52
C THR A 83 14.66 15.87 -11.61
N SER A 84 15.18 15.19 -10.59
CA SER A 84 14.40 14.44 -9.61
C SER A 84 14.97 14.64 -8.21
N ALA A 85 14.10 14.62 -7.21
CA ALA A 85 14.48 14.55 -5.80
C ALA A 85 15.15 13.20 -5.42
N ARG A 86 15.27 12.28 -6.37
CA ARG A 86 15.86 10.94 -6.22
C ARG A 86 17.08 10.70 -7.10
N ASP A 87 17.72 11.76 -7.60
CA ASP A 87 18.94 11.69 -8.41
C ASP A 87 20.19 11.28 -7.57
N TYR A 88 20.04 10.23 -6.75
CA TYR A 88 21.11 9.63 -5.97
C TYR A 88 22.12 8.91 -6.87
N PRO A 89 23.38 8.75 -6.41
CA PRO A 89 24.35 7.94 -7.14
C PRO A 89 23.86 6.50 -7.35
N ALA A 90 23.93 5.99 -8.57
CA ALA A 90 23.55 4.60 -8.88
C ALA A 90 24.30 3.56 -8.03
N SER A 91 25.53 3.89 -7.61
CA SER A 91 26.31 3.07 -6.68
C SER A 91 25.62 2.90 -5.32
N LEU A 92 24.94 3.93 -4.81
CA LEU A 92 24.15 3.86 -3.57
C LEU A 92 22.90 3.02 -3.78
N LEU A 93 22.12 3.31 -4.82
CA LEU A 93 20.86 2.63 -5.10
C LEU A 93 21.07 1.13 -5.37
N SER A 94 22.17 0.75 -6.04
CA SER A 94 22.51 -0.66 -6.30
C SER A 94 22.84 -1.48 -5.04
N GLN A 95 23.17 -0.82 -3.92
CA GLN A 95 23.44 -1.49 -2.65
C GLN A 95 22.17 -1.69 -1.81
N GLN A 96 21.03 -1.22 -2.31
CA GLN A 96 19.74 -1.37 -1.69
C GLN A 96 18.83 -2.18 -2.59
N ALA A 97 18.33 -3.31 -2.09
CA ALA A 97 17.22 -3.99 -2.75
C ALA A 97 16.01 -3.05 -2.73
N PRO A 98 15.45 -2.66 -3.88
CA PRO A 98 14.23 -1.85 -3.89
C PRO A 98 13.10 -2.65 -3.24
N ARG A 99 12.24 -1.95 -2.51
CA ARG A 99 11.00 -2.54 -2.01
C ARG A 99 10.19 -3.03 -3.23
N PRO A 100 9.54 -4.20 -3.16
CA PRO A 100 8.58 -4.59 -4.18
C PRO A 100 7.53 -3.50 -4.36
N ASP A 101 7.24 -3.13 -5.60
CA ASP A 101 6.16 -2.19 -5.93
C ASP A 101 4.81 -2.88 -5.68
N LYS A 102 4.38 -2.84 -4.41
CA LYS A 102 3.19 -3.48 -3.90
C LYS A 102 2.43 -2.51 -2.99
N ARG A 103 1.41 -1.87 -3.57
CA ARG A 103 0.57 -0.84 -2.95
C ARG A 103 -0.75 -1.40 -2.41
N PHE A 104 -0.89 -2.73 -2.36
CA PHE A 104 -2.02 -3.41 -1.72
C PHE A 104 -1.58 -3.98 -0.37
N LEU A 105 -2.11 -3.41 0.71
CA LEU A 105 -1.68 -3.65 2.09
C LEU A 105 -2.83 -4.19 2.94
N CYS A 106 -2.49 -5.07 3.87
CA CYS A 106 -3.37 -5.50 4.95
C CYS A 106 -2.65 -5.20 6.27
N LEU A 107 -3.20 -4.26 7.02
CA LEU A 107 -2.68 -3.82 8.32
C LEU A 107 -3.05 -4.74 9.49
N PRO A 108 -4.28 -5.28 9.58
CA PRO A 108 -4.65 -6.08 10.74
C PRO A 108 -3.90 -7.43 10.75
N PRO A 109 -3.64 -8.00 11.93
CA PRO A 109 -3.06 -9.33 12.02
C PRO A 109 -4.05 -10.37 11.49
N VAL A 110 -3.58 -11.22 10.57
CA VAL A 110 -4.39 -12.22 9.85
C VAL A 110 -3.77 -13.62 9.94
N ASP A 111 -2.95 -13.89 10.96
CA ASP A 111 -2.40 -15.23 11.14
C ASP A 111 -3.52 -16.24 11.47
N PRO A 112 -3.64 -17.37 10.75
CA PRO A 112 -4.73 -18.33 10.93
C PRO A 112 -4.81 -18.93 12.34
N GLN A 113 -3.70 -18.99 13.08
CA GLN A 113 -3.65 -19.63 14.40
C GLN A 113 -4.04 -18.66 15.52
N THR A 114 -3.58 -17.41 15.40
CA THR A 114 -3.74 -16.39 16.44
C THR A 114 -4.91 -15.44 16.17
N HIS A 115 -5.25 -15.21 14.90
CA HIS A 115 -6.30 -14.30 14.45
C HIS A 115 -7.21 -14.96 13.39
N PRO A 116 -7.83 -16.12 13.70
CA PRO A 116 -8.59 -16.90 12.72
C PRO A 116 -9.74 -16.11 12.10
N ARG A 117 -10.44 -15.28 12.88
CA ARG A 117 -11.57 -14.48 12.36
C ARG A 117 -11.11 -13.46 11.31
N ASN A 118 -10.02 -12.75 11.57
CA ASN A 118 -9.45 -11.78 10.64
C ASN A 118 -8.96 -12.49 9.37
N TYR A 119 -8.35 -13.68 9.50
CA TYR A 119 -7.97 -14.48 8.35
C TYR A 119 -9.18 -14.90 7.49
N ILE A 120 -10.26 -15.38 8.11
CA ILE A 120 -11.49 -15.77 7.40
C ILE A 120 -12.11 -14.57 6.68
N HIS A 121 -12.20 -13.42 7.35
CA HIS A 121 -12.70 -12.18 6.73
C HIS A 121 -11.82 -11.74 5.57
N LEU A 122 -10.49 -11.89 5.68
CA LEU A 122 -9.55 -11.57 4.61
C LEU A 122 -9.78 -12.49 3.40
N VAL A 123 -9.83 -13.81 3.61
CA VAL A 123 -10.08 -14.78 2.53
C VAL A 123 -11.38 -14.42 1.80
N LYS A 124 -12.45 -14.18 2.55
CA LYS A 124 -13.76 -13.79 1.98
C LYS A 124 -13.68 -12.48 1.19
N LEU A 125 -13.00 -11.46 1.73
CA LEU A 125 -12.77 -10.18 1.06
C LEU A 125 -12.05 -10.36 -0.27
N LEU A 126 -10.98 -11.16 -0.30
CA LEU A 126 -10.21 -11.43 -1.52
C LEU A 126 -11.02 -12.21 -2.55
N ILE A 127 -11.81 -13.20 -2.13
CA ILE A 127 -12.71 -13.93 -3.04
C ILE A 127 -13.74 -12.99 -3.67
N MET A 128 -14.31 -12.08 -2.88
CA MET A 128 -15.29 -11.11 -3.38
C MET A 128 -14.72 -10.13 -4.43
N MET A 129 -13.39 -9.96 -4.51
CA MET A 129 -12.76 -9.17 -5.57
C MET A 129 -12.84 -9.84 -6.96
N TYR A 130 -13.09 -11.16 -7.03
CA TYR A 130 -13.35 -11.88 -8.29
C TYR A 130 -14.82 -11.81 -8.72
N ILE A 131 -15.68 -11.17 -7.93
CA ILE A 131 -17.10 -10.98 -8.25
C ILE A 131 -17.26 -9.62 -8.91
N HIS A 132 -17.17 -9.62 -10.24
CA HIS A 132 -17.22 -8.40 -11.05
C HIS A 132 -18.65 -8.04 -11.42
N GLN A 133 -19.03 -6.79 -11.17
CA GLN A 133 -20.32 -6.24 -11.57
C GLN A 133 -20.32 -5.59 -12.96
N ASP A 134 -19.15 -5.36 -13.52
CA ASP A 134 -18.94 -4.73 -14.82
C ASP A 134 -18.54 -5.77 -15.90
N GLU A 135 -18.61 -5.34 -17.17
CA GLU A 135 -18.29 -6.16 -18.35
C GLU A 135 -16.80 -6.51 -18.48
N TRP A 136 -16.00 -6.36 -17.42
CA TRP A 136 -14.61 -6.81 -17.42
C TRP A 136 -14.59 -8.33 -17.51
N ASN A 137 -13.98 -8.83 -18.58
CA ASN A 137 -13.95 -10.24 -19.02
C ASN A 137 -13.22 -11.17 -18.04
N GLY A 138 -13.72 -11.35 -16.81
CA GLY A 138 -13.27 -12.37 -15.87
C GLY A 138 -11.82 -12.22 -15.38
N GLN A 139 -11.26 -11.01 -15.44
CA GLN A 139 -9.93 -10.68 -14.91
C GLN A 139 -10.05 -10.00 -13.55
N HIS A 140 -9.26 -10.47 -12.59
CA HIS A 140 -9.17 -9.89 -11.25
C HIS A 140 -8.77 -8.40 -11.33
N PRO A 141 -9.31 -7.49 -10.47
CA PRO A 141 -9.05 -6.05 -10.58
C PRO A 141 -7.55 -5.69 -10.53
N PHE A 142 -6.72 -6.53 -9.92
CA PHE A 142 -5.27 -6.31 -9.78
C PHE A 142 -4.40 -7.04 -10.83
N ASP A 143 -4.99 -7.58 -11.92
CA ASP A 143 -4.27 -8.32 -12.98
C ASP A 143 -3.40 -7.47 -13.91
N GLN A 144 -3.82 -6.25 -14.22
CA GLN A 144 -3.13 -5.39 -15.18
C GLN A 144 -2.23 -4.33 -14.50
N ALA A 145 -1.19 -4.77 -13.79
CA ALA A 145 -0.26 -3.91 -13.03
C ALA A 145 -0.94 -3.04 -11.95
N GLY A 146 -2.07 -3.51 -11.42
CA GLY A 146 -3.01 -2.72 -10.62
C GLY A 146 -2.41 -1.96 -9.44
N PRO A 147 -2.14 -2.60 -8.29
CA PRO A 147 -1.51 -1.97 -7.13
C PRO A 147 0.02 -1.94 -7.26
N GLY A 148 0.58 -2.04 -8.46
CA GLY A 148 2.03 -2.10 -8.70
C GLY A 148 2.45 -3.36 -9.45
N HIS A 149 3.76 -3.49 -9.65
CA HIS A 149 4.37 -4.53 -10.50
C HIS A 149 4.90 -5.75 -9.73
N ALA A 150 4.73 -5.80 -8.41
CA ALA A 150 5.17 -6.94 -7.62
C ALA A 150 4.38 -8.23 -7.98
N PRO A 151 5.05 -9.40 -8.00
CA PRO A 151 4.37 -10.68 -8.17
C PRO A 151 3.25 -10.88 -7.13
N ARG A 152 2.19 -11.58 -7.53
CA ARG A 152 1.02 -11.85 -6.68
C ARG A 152 0.38 -10.56 -6.13
N SER A 153 0.19 -9.58 -7.00
CA SER A 153 -0.48 -8.30 -6.71
C SER A 153 -1.91 -8.46 -6.14
N HIS A 154 -2.55 -9.60 -6.40
CA HIS A 154 -3.88 -9.96 -5.89
C HIS A 154 -3.91 -10.36 -4.40
N ILE A 155 -2.75 -10.67 -3.80
CA ILE A 155 -2.63 -10.92 -2.35
C ILE A 155 -2.04 -9.68 -1.71
N PRO A 156 -2.58 -9.14 -0.61
CA PRO A 156 -1.99 -7.96 0.03
C PRO A 156 -0.63 -8.29 0.65
N GLU A 157 0.19 -7.26 0.84
CA GLU A 157 1.33 -7.36 1.74
C GLU A 157 0.84 -7.26 3.18
N PHE A 158 1.27 -8.20 4.03
CA PHE A 158 0.93 -8.21 5.45
C PHE A 158 1.97 -7.42 6.22
N LEU A 159 1.57 -6.30 6.81
CA LEU A 159 2.42 -5.57 7.73
C LEU A 159 2.24 -6.19 9.11
N ASN A 160 3.12 -7.12 9.48
CA ASN A 160 3.09 -7.77 10.79
C ASN A 160 3.66 -6.83 11.86
N LEU A 161 2.92 -5.76 12.16
CA LEU A 161 3.33 -4.71 13.06
C LEU A 161 2.90 -5.06 14.49
N ALA A 162 3.80 -4.81 15.44
CA ALA A 162 3.52 -5.04 16.87
C ALA A 162 2.45 -4.07 17.41
N THR A 163 2.24 -2.95 16.72
CA THR A 163 1.27 -1.91 17.07
C THR A 163 0.44 -1.54 15.84
N PRO A 164 -0.87 -1.29 16.00
CA PRO A 164 -1.68 -0.70 14.95
C PRO A 164 -1.06 0.64 14.50
N ILE A 165 -0.93 0.83 13.19
CA ILE A 165 -0.49 2.10 12.60
C ILE A 165 -1.68 2.83 12.00
N ALA A 166 -1.67 4.15 12.06
CA ALA A 166 -2.65 4.95 11.34
C ALA A 166 -2.29 5.03 9.86
N LEU A 167 -3.26 5.38 9.02
CA LEU A 167 -3.07 5.51 7.58
C LEU A 167 -1.92 6.50 7.24
N ASN A 168 -1.82 7.62 7.97
CA ASN A 168 -0.75 8.62 7.82
C ASN A 168 0.66 8.09 8.15
N ASP A 169 0.77 7.00 8.90
CA ASP A 169 2.06 6.46 9.33
C ASP A 169 2.60 5.39 8.37
N ILE A 170 1.80 4.97 7.38
CA ILE A 170 2.15 3.87 6.45
C ILE A 170 3.47 4.16 5.75
N LEU A 171 3.60 5.29 5.04
CA LEU A 171 4.81 5.56 4.26
C LEU A 171 6.07 5.64 5.15
N SER A 172 5.91 6.18 6.37
CA SER A 172 6.98 6.20 7.36
C SER A 172 7.40 4.78 7.76
N GLU A 173 6.44 3.92 8.08
CA GLU A 173 6.73 2.53 8.44
C GLU A 173 7.38 1.76 7.29
N LEU A 174 6.94 1.99 6.05
CA LEU A 174 7.47 1.28 4.87
C LEU A 174 8.88 1.73 4.47
N HIS A 175 9.15 3.04 4.49
CA HIS A 175 10.34 3.62 3.86
C HIS A 175 11.31 4.25 4.85
N LEU A 176 10.81 4.93 5.89
CA LEU A 176 11.68 5.62 6.86
C LEU A 176 12.42 4.63 7.76
N SER A 177 11.73 3.58 8.21
CA SER A 177 12.33 2.51 9.02
C SER A 177 13.54 1.89 8.33
N SER A 178 13.48 1.69 7.01
CA SER A 178 14.54 1.07 6.20
C SER A 178 15.55 2.07 5.59
N ALA A 179 15.35 3.37 5.83
CA ALA A 179 16.06 4.47 5.18
C ALA A 179 16.14 4.23 3.66
N ASP A 180 14.97 4.08 3.04
CA ASP A 180 14.82 3.70 1.65
C ASP A 180 15.03 4.89 0.70
N PHE A 181 16.21 4.99 0.08
CA PHE A 181 16.54 6.11 -0.80
C PHE A 181 15.89 5.97 -2.20
N HIS A 182 15.20 4.87 -2.50
CA HIS A 182 14.37 4.79 -3.71
C HIS A 182 13.07 5.58 -3.55
N ALA A 183 12.60 5.78 -2.31
CA ALA A 183 11.36 6.50 -1.99
C ALA A 183 11.59 7.81 -1.23
N LEU A 184 12.66 7.93 -0.44
CA LEU A 184 12.90 9.07 0.44
C LEU A 184 13.81 10.13 -0.17
N SER A 185 13.55 11.38 0.20
CA SER A 185 14.48 12.49 0.07
C SER A 185 14.40 13.42 1.27
N MET A 186 15.26 14.44 1.32
CA MET A 186 15.23 15.46 2.37
C MET A 186 15.26 16.86 1.77
N THR A 187 14.51 17.77 2.38
CA THR A 187 14.43 19.17 1.96
C THR A 187 15.63 19.98 2.46
N ARG A 188 15.79 21.20 1.94
CA ARG A 188 16.78 22.17 2.45
C ARG A 188 16.56 22.56 3.90
N SER A 189 15.36 22.34 4.43
CA SER A 189 14.98 22.59 5.83
C SER A 189 15.33 21.43 6.79
N GLY A 190 15.87 20.33 6.27
CA GLY A 190 16.27 19.18 7.09
C GLY A 190 15.13 18.19 7.38
N THR A 191 13.98 18.35 6.73
CA THR A 191 12.83 17.46 6.90
C THR A 191 12.79 16.37 5.81
N VAL A 192 12.17 15.25 6.12
CA VAL A 192 11.97 14.11 5.21
C VAL A 192 10.75 14.33 4.31
N VAL A 193 10.86 13.89 3.06
CA VAL A 193 9.76 13.79 2.09
C VAL A 193 9.79 12.44 1.37
N PHE A 194 8.61 11.95 0.98
CA PHE A 194 8.41 10.79 0.12
C PHE A 194 8.40 11.26 -1.34
N ALA A 195 9.55 11.12 -1.99
CA ALA A 195 9.85 11.57 -3.34
C ALA A 195 9.50 10.55 -4.45
N ASP A 196 9.03 9.36 -4.06
CA ASP A 196 8.38 8.40 -4.94
C ASP A 196 7.25 7.73 -4.18
N GLY A 197 6.25 7.23 -4.91
CA GLY A 197 5.28 6.32 -4.35
C GLY A 197 4.08 6.98 -3.67
N SER A 198 4.23 8.19 -3.17
CA SER A 198 3.18 8.93 -2.44
C SER A 198 2.03 9.37 -3.36
N ASP A 199 2.34 9.77 -4.59
CA ASP A 199 1.40 10.21 -5.63
C ASP A 199 0.63 9.06 -6.30
N TYR A 200 0.96 7.82 -5.96
CA TYR A 200 0.21 6.66 -6.41
C TYR A 200 -1.06 6.40 -5.60
N THR A 201 -1.99 5.66 -6.20
CA THR A 201 -3.12 5.09 -5.50
C THR A 201 -2.71 3.84 -4.70
N TRP A 202 -3.02 3.84 -3.41
CA TRP A 202 -2.83 2.72 -2.50
C TRP A 202 -4.16 2.09 -2.11
N TYR A 203 -4.11 0.80 -1.81
CA TYR A 203 -5.24 -0.05 -1.46
C TYR A 203 -4.96 -0.66 -0.09
N VAL A 204 -5.70 -0.24 0.92
CA VAL A 204 -5.40 -0.57 2.32
C VAL A 204 -6.61 -1.22 2.96
N ILE A 205 -6.39 -2.39 3.57
CA ILE A 205 -7.34 -3.05 4.43
C ILE A 205 -6.93 -2.73 5.87
N GLU A 206 -7.68 -1.85 6.52
CA GLU A 206 -7.57 -1.60 7.97
C GLU A 206 -8.51 -2.56 8.74
N GLU A 207 -8.41 -2.58 10.07
CA GLU A 207 -9.20 -3.50 10.91
C GLU A 207 -10.72 -3.34 10.68
N SER A 208 -11.19 -2.10 10.57
CA SER A 208 -12.62 -1.80 10.41
C SER A 208 -13.14 -2.20 9.02
N GLU A 209 -12.31 -2.04 8.01
CA GLU A 209 -12.53 -2.35 6.61
C GLU A 209 -12.59 -3.87 6.42
N LEU A 210 -11.67 -4.60 7.05
CA LEU A 210 -11.66 -6.05 7.08
C LEU A 210 -12.96 -6.61 7.68
N ALA A 211 -13.37 -6.09 8.85
CA ALA A 211 -14.58 -6.52 9.54
C ALA A 211 -15.86 -6.21 8.75
N THR A 212 -15.80 -5.28 7.80
CA THR A 212 -16.97 -4.79 7.05
C THR A 212 -16.94 -5.11 5.56
N GLY A 213 -15.95 -5.89 5.09
CA GLY A 213 -15.84 -6.32 3.69
C GLY A 213 -15.53 -5.20 2.71
N ARG A 214 -14.79 -4.20 3.17
CA ARG A 214 -14.44 -2.98 2.43
C ARG A 214 -12.93 -2.78 2.38
N MET A 215 -12.51 -1.79 1.61
CA MET A 215 -11.13 -1.41 1.42
C MET A 215 -11.03 0.11 1.30
N THR A 216 -10.02 0.68 1.95
CA THR A 216 -9.65 2.09 1.81
C THR A 216 -8.78 2.23 0.57
N ILE A 217 -9.14 3.16 -0.31
CA ILE A 217 -8.34 3.61 -1.44
C ILE A 217 -7.82 4.99 -1.07
N VAL A 218 -6.51 5.19 -1.14
CA VAL A 218 -5.88 6.40 -0.60
C VAL A 218 -4.75 6.90 -1.49
N GLU A 219 -4.60 8.21 -1.54
CA GLU A 219 -3.43 8.92 -2.06
C GLU A 219 -2.74 9.66 -0.93
N PHE A 220 -1.40 9.64 -0.94
CA PHE A 220 -0.59 10.30 0.08
C PHE A 220 0.06 11.58 -0.46
N GLY A 221 0.29 12.52 0.45
CA GLY A 221 1.20 13.64 0.27
C GLY A 221 2.66 13.19 0.26
N SER A 222 3.52 14.02 -0.31
CA SER A 222 4.98 13.91 -0.18
C SER A 222 5.45 14.09 1.28
N ASP A 223 4.62 14.62 2.17
CA ASP A 223 4.84 14.63 3.62
C ASP A 223 4.39 13.34 4.33
N GLY A 224 3.74 12.41 3.61
CA GLY A 224 3.19 11.18 4.15
C GLY A 224 1.76 11.30 4.68
N SER A 225 1.20 12.50 4.70
CA SER A 225 -0.19 12.71 5.10
C SER A 225 -1.16 12.11 4.07
N VAL A 226 -2.34 11.73 4.51
CA VAL A 226 -3.43 11.33 3.61
C VAL A 226 -3.94 12.57 2.90
N ARG A 227 -3.80 12.59 1.57
CA ARG A 227 -4.30 13.70 0.74
C ARG A 227 -5.78 13.52 0.45
N ASP A 228 -6.15 12.33 -0.03
CA ASP A 228 -7.52 11.98 -0.41
C ASP A 228 -7.75 10.50 -0.08
N SER A 229 -8.94 10.13 0.40
CA SER A 229 -9.30 8.73 0.65
C SER A 229 -10.78 8.45 0.44
N ILE A 230 -11.07 7.25 -0.06
CA ILE A 230 -12.44 6.74 -0.23
C ILE A 230 -12.51 5.27 0.20
N VAL A 231 -13.69 4.84 0.66
CA VAL A 231 -13.94 3.44 1.02
C VAL A 231 -14.86 2.78 0.00
N ARG A 232 -14.51 1.56 -0.43
CA ARG A 232 -15.28 0.79 -1.41
C ARG A 232 -15.35 -0.70 -1.05
N ARG A 233 -16.43 -1.37 -1.44
CA ARG A 233 -16.57 -2.83 -1.32
C ARG A 233 -15.69 -3.56 -2.34
N ALA A 234 -15.27 -4.77 -2.00
CA ALA A 234 -14.37 -5.60 -2.80
C ALA A 234 -14.81 -5.76 -4.28
N TRP A 235 -16.08 -6.06 -4.52
CA TRP A 235 -16.64 -6.24 -5.88
C TRP A 235 -16.80 -4.94 -6.69
N ASN A 236 -16.58 -3.77 -6.09
CA ASN A 236 -16.59 -2.49 -6.79
C ASN A 236 -15.19 -2.10 -7.31
N MET A 237 -14.15 -2.88 -7.00
CA MET A 237 -12.76 -2.58 -7.35
C MET A 237 -12.50 -2.54 -8.86
N GLY A 238 -13.19 -3.34 -9.68
CA GLY A 238 -12.98 -3.34 -11.14
C GLY A 238 -13.09 -1.94 -11.76
N ARG A 239 -14.16 -1.20 -11.42
CA ARG A 239 -14.35 0.19 -11.85
C ARG A 239 -13.32 1.15 -11.25
N VAL A 240 -12.97 0.98 -9.97
CA VAL A 240 -11.95 1.82 -9.32
C VAL A 240 -10.62 1.69 -10.05
N MET A 241 -10.23 0.46 -10.38
CA MET A 241 -8.98 0.17 -11.10
C MET A 241 -8.99 0.74 -12.53
N ALA A 242 -10.09 0.55 -13.25
CA ALA A 242 -10.24 1.04 -14.62
C ALA A 242 -10.07 2.57 -14.71
N PHE A 243 -10.65 3.32 -13.79
CA PHE A 243 -10.56 4.78 -13.81
C PHE A 243 -9.28 5.29 -13.15
N GLY A 244 -8.89 4.72 -12.02
CA GLY A 244 -7.71 5.15 -11.27
C GLY A 244 -6.42 4.84 -12.03
N GLN A 245 -6.17 3.56 -12.31
CA GLN A 245 -4.92 3.14 -12.94
C GLN A 245 -4.93 3.32 -14.47
N SER A 246 -5.96 2.83 -15.17
CA SER A 246 -5.93 2.83 -16.64
C SER A 246 -6.19 4.20 -17.26
N LEU A 247 -6.94 5.08 -16.58
CA LEU A 247 -7.22 6.44 -17.04
C LEU A 247 -6.48 7.53 -16.25
N GLY A 248 -5.67 7.16 -15.25
CA GLY A 248 -4.88 8.08 -14.45
C GLY A 248 -5.70 9.05 -13.60
N ARG A 249 -6.93 8.69 -13.22
CA ARG A 249 -7.76 9.56 -12.36
C ARG A 249 -7.30 9.47 -10.91
N ARG A 250 -7.29 10.62 -10.24
CA ARG A 250 -6.92 10.70 -8.83
C ARG A 250 -8.06 10.27 -7.93
N VAL A 251 -7.75 9.90 -6.68
CA VAL A 251 -8.75 9.47 -5.69
C VAL A 251 -9.85 10.51 -5.48
N ALA A 252 -9.52 11.81 -5.45
CA ALA A 252 -10.50 12.89 -5.41
C ALA A 252 -11.49 12.84 -6.59
N ASP A 253 -10.99 12.59 -7.82
CA ASP A 253 -11.85 12.47 -9.01
C ASP A 253 -12.76 11.24 -8.94
N LEU A 254 -12.25 10.13 -8.37
CA LEU A 254 -13.02 8.90 -8.15
C LEU A 254 -14.16 9.14 -7.15
N GLU A 255 -13.93 9.97 -6.12
CA GLU A 255 -14.94 10.38 -5.17
C GLU A 255 -16.02 11.25 -5.84
N GLU A 256 -15.60 12.34 -6.49
CA GLU A 256 -16.51 13.30 -7.14
C GLU A 256 -17.40 12.61 -8.18
N SER A 257 -16.82 11.70 -8.97
CA SER A 257 -17.53 10.97 -10.01
C SER A 257 -18.27 9.72 -9.49
N CYS A 258 -18.26 9.47 -8.17
CA CYS A 258 -18.86 8.29 -7.54
C CYS A 258 -18.40 6.96 -8.18
N ILE A 259 -17.14 6.87 -8.61
CA ILE A 259 -16.58 5.64 -9.19
C ILE A 259 -16.54 4.55 -8.12
N GLY A 260 -16.93 3.33 -8.49
CA GLY A 260 -17.16 2.25 -7.53
C GLY A 260 -18.42 2.43 -6.68
N GLY A 261 -19.26 3.42 -7.02
CA GLY A 261 -20.57 3.63 -6.42
C GLY A 261 -20.60 4.70 -5.33
N PRO A 262 -21.73 5.43 -5.19
CA PRO A 262 -21.95 6.33 -4.06
C PRO A 262 -22.08 5.56 -2.73
N PRO A 263 -22.07 6.25 -1.57
CA PRO A 263 -21.95 5.63 -0.24
C PRO A 263 -22.94 4.49 0.05
N GLN A 264 -24.18 4.58 -0.44
CA GLN A 264 -25.20 3.55 -0.23
C GLN A 264 -24.85 2.18 -0.85
N TYR A 265 -23.98 2.13 -1.85
CA TYR A 265 -23.51 0.87 -2.46
C TYR A 265 -22.21 0.35 -1.80
N ASN A 266 -21.67 1.10 -0.84
CA ASN A 266 -20.44 0.80 -0.12
C ASN A 266 -20.67 0.75 1.41
N GLU A 267 -21.92 0.50 1.83
CA GLU A 267 -22.28 0.28 3.23
C GLU A 267 -21.55 -0.96 3.80
N PRO A 268 -21.32 -1.02 5.13
CA PRO A 268 -20.73 -2.19 5.78
C PRO A 268 -21.46 -3.50 5.45
N LEU A 269 -20.69 -4.58 5.28
CA LEU A 269 -21.19 -5.95 5.14
C LEU A 269 -21.05 -6.69 6.47
N ASN A 270 -21.92 -7.68 6.71
CA ASN A 270 -21.72 -8.63 7.79
C ASN A 270 -20.85 -9.79 7.30
N MET A 271 -19.53 -9.70 7.54
CA MET A 271 -18.53 -10.67 7.08
C MET A 271 -18.61 -12.04 7.77
N ASP A 272 -19.37 -12.16 8.87
CA ASP A 272 -19.59 -13.43 9.55
C ASP A 272 -20.67 -14.30 8.86
N ARG A 273 -21.43 -13.76 7.90
CA ARG A 273 -22.37 -14.55 7.09
C ARG A 273 -21.64 -15.38 6.04
N PRO A 274 -22.11 -16.59 5.70
CA PRO A 274 -21.60 -17.33 4.55
C PRO A 274 -21.58 -16.46 3.28
N ILE A 275 -20.55 -16.60 2.44
CA ILE A 275 -20.32 -15.67 1.31
C ILE A 275 -21.52 -15.59 0.37
N ILE A 276 -22.19 -16.71 0.10
CA ILE A 276 -23.38 -16.77 -0.76
C ILE A 276 -24.57 -16.06 -0.12
N GLU A 277 -24.79 -16.26 1.18
CA GLU A 277 -25.87 -15.59 1.93
C GLU A 277 -25.64 -14.08 2.02
N LEU A 278 -24.39 -13.65 2.15
CA LEU A 278 -23.99 -12.25 2.13
C LEU A 278 -24.31 -11.60 0.79
N LEU A 279 -23.95 -12.24 -0.32
CA LEU A 279 -24.23 -11.76 -1.68
C LEU A 279 -25.74 -11.71 -1.96
N GLU A 280 -26.47 -12.75 -1.57
CA GLU A 280 -27.92 -12.82 -1.76
C GLU A 280 -28.66 -11.75 -0.93
N ALA A 281 -28.27 -11.55 0.34
CA ALA A 281 -28.82 -10.47 1.15
C ALA A 281 -28.57 -9.10 0.51
N THR A 282 -27.35 -8.86 0.01
CA THR A 282 -26.99 -7.62 -0.68
C THR A 282 -27.84 -7.40 -1.93
N ARG A 283 -28.12 -8.49 -2.69
CA ARG A 283 -28.99 -8.46 -3.87
C ARG A 283 -30.43 -8.13 -3.50
N MET A 284 -30.97 -8.75 -2.45
CA MET A 284 -32.33 -8.50 -1.97
C MET A 284 -32.53 -7.06 -1.50
N ASP A 285 -31.50 -6.46 -0.92
CA ASP A 285 -31.52 -5.05 -0.51
C ASP A 285 -31.25 -4.06 -1.66
N SER A 286 -31.05 -4.56 -2.89
CA SER A 286 -30.71 -3.74 -4.07
C SER A 286 -29.46 -2.87 -3.87
N LYS A 287 -28.45 -3.44 -3.19
CA LYS A 287 -27.20 -2.76 -2.82
C LYS A 287 -26.02 -3.10 -3.74
N PHE A 288 -26.29 -3.71 -4.89
CA PHE A 288 -25.35 -3.78 -6.02
C PHE A 288 -25.51 -2.55 -6.92
N LEU A 289 -24.43 -2.12 -7.56
CA LEU A 289 -24.44 -0.97 -8.46
C LEU A 289 -25.33 -1.19 -9.68
N TYR A 290 -25.38 -2.43 -10.16
CA TYR A 290 -26.23 -2.81 -11.27
C TYR A 290 -27.41 -3.62 -10.75
N GLU A 291 -28.60 -3.11 -11.03
CA GLU A 291 -29.85 -3.75 -10.63
C GLU A 291 -29.94 -5.16 -11.24
N GLY A 292 -30.32 -6.13 -10.41
CA GLY A 292 -30.42 -7.52 -10.83
C GLY A 292 -29.08 -8.23 -11.06
N PHE A 293 -27.94 -7.62 -10.68
CA PHE A 293 -26.66 -8.31 -10.73
C PHE A 293 -26.65 -9.57 -9.87
N GLY A 294 -26.17 -10.65 -10.48
CA GLY A 294 -25.85 -11.88 -9.78
C GLY A 294 -27.05 -12.78 -9.47
N TYR A 295 -26.76 -14.07 -9.43
CA TYR A 295 -27.64 -15.11 -8.94
C TYR A 295 -26.77 -16.22 -8.37
N MET A 296 -27.36 -17.06 -7.51
CA MET A 296 -26.63 -18.08 -6.75
C MET A 296 -25.69 -18.92 -7.62
N ASP A 297 -26.20 -19.50 -8.72
CA ASP A 297 -25.39 -20.37 -9.60
C ASP A 297 -24.21 -19.63 -10.27
N LEU A 298 -24.34 -18.32 -10.52
CA LEU A 298 -23.24 -17.51 -11.03
C LEU A 298 -22.16 -17.35 -9.96
N TRP A 299 -22.54 -16.97 -8.74
CA TRP A 299 -21.59 -16.75 -7.66
C TRP A 299 -20.88 -18.04 -7.25
N VAL A 300 -21.61 -19.14 -7.11
CA VAL A 300 -21.01 -20.46 -6.84
C VAL A 300 -19.96 -20.80 -7.89
N ARG A 301 -20.28 -20.61 -9.17
CA ARG A 301 -19.34 -20.86 -10.28
C ARG A 301 -18.10 -19.96 -10.21
N LEU A 302 -18.28 -18.65 -9.98
CA LEU A 302 -17.17 -17.71 -9.88
C LEU A 302 -16.27 -18.02 -8.69
N ILE A 303 -16.85 -18.38 -7.55
CA ILE A 303 -16.09 -18.71 -6.34
C ILE A 303 -15.32 -20.02 -6.56
N GLU A 304 -15.96 -21.09 -7.04
CA GLU A 304 -15.26 -22.36 -7.31
C GLU A 304 -14.18 -22.24 -8.39
N GLN A 305 -14.36 -21.36 -9.37
CA GLN A 305 -13.35 -21.11 -10.39
C GLN A 305 -12.11 -20.38 -9.83
N ASN A 306 -12.31 -19.44 -8.89
CA ASN A 306 -11.24 -18.55 -8.43
C ASN A 306 -10.70 -18.89 -7.04
N ALA A 307 -11.43 -19.69 -6.26
CA ALA A 307 -11.10 -20.12 -4.90
C ALA A 307 -11.64 -21.55 -4.67
N PRO A 308 -11.16 -22.54 -5.44
CA PRO A 308 -11.70 -23.90 -5.44
C PRO A 308 -11.72 -24.52 -4.05
N GLY A 309 -12.85 -25.13 -3.68
CA GLY A 309 -13.05 -25.79 -2.40
C GLY A 309 -13.31 -24.86 -1.21
N TYR A 310 -13.35 -23.53 -1.40
CA TYR A 310 -13.69 -22.59 -0.34
C TYR A 310 -15.12 -22.82 0.19
N LEU A 311 -16.11 -23.05 -0.68
CA LEU A 311 -17.50 -23.22 -0.25
C LEU A 311 -17.69 -24.47 0.60
N ASP A 312 -16.98 -25.56 0.28
CA ASP A 312 -16.99 -26.79 1.08
C ASP A 312 -16.38 -26.57 2.47
N LEU A 313 -15.31 -25.76 2.56
CA LEU A 313 -14.70 -25.39 3.84
C LEU A 313 -15.63 -24.49 4.66
N GLU A 314 -16.27 -23.50 4.04
CA GLU A 314 -17.25 -22.61 4.69
C GLU A 314 -18.46 -23.38 5.22
N ALA A 315 -19.00 -24.31 4.43
CA ALA A 315 -20.09 -25.18 4.86
C ALA A 315 -19.73 -26.07 6.08
N GLN A 316 -18.45 -26.34 6.29
CA GLN A 316 -17.93 -27.13 7.41
C GLN A 316 -17.43 -26.28 8.59
N GLY A 317 -17.43 -24.94 8.48
CA GLY A 317 -16.83 -24.05 9.47
C GLY A 317 -15.30 -24.18 9.55
N ARG A 318 -14.65 -24.50 8.43
CA ARG A 318 -13.21 -24.77 8.28
C ARG A 318 -12.51 -23.77 7.34
N GLU A 319 -13.09 -22.59 7.16
CA GLU A 319 -12.58 -21.52 6.28
C GLU A 319 -11.13 -21.15 6.59
N VAL A 320 -10.73 -21.23 7.86
CA VAL A 320 -9.37 -20.93 8.33
C VAL A 320 -8.29 -21.82 7.69
N GLU A 321 -8.69 -22.98 7.15
CA GLU A 321 -7.78 -23.91 6.48
C GLU A 321 -7.54 -23.56 5.00
N PHE A 322 -8.32 -22.63 4.43
CA PHE A 322 -8.16 -22.21 3.05
C PHE A 322 -6.82 -21.50 2.86
N LYS A 323 -5.99 -21.97 1.92
CA LYS A 323 -4.68 -21.37 1.64
C LYS A 323 -4.81 -20.27 0.60
N LEU A 324 -4.28 -19.08 0.88
CA LEU A 324 -4.26 -17.96 -0.07
C LEU A 324 -3.55 -18.29 -1.41
N ASP A 325 -2.65 -19.27 -1.41
CA ASP A 325 -2.00 -19.77 -2.65
C ASP A 325 -2.97 -20.49 -3.59
N ASN A 326 -4.14 -20.92 -3.09
CA ASN A 326 -5.18 -21.55 -3.89
C ASN A 326 -6.10 -20.51 -4.56
N LEU A 327 -5.97 -19.21 -4.23
CA LEU A 327 -6.61 -18.17 -5.03
C LEU A 327 -6.01 -18.19 -6.42
N ARG A 328 -6.87 -18.11 -7.44
CA ARG A 328 -6.45 -18.14 -8.84
C ARG A 328 -5.41 -17.05 -9.06
N ASN A 329 -4.20 -17.47 -9.41
CA ASN A 329 -3.11 -16.54 -9.67
C ASN A 329 -3.47 -15.65 -10.86
N VAL A 330 -3.02 -14.43 -10.74
CA VAL A 330 -3.35 -13.30 -11.59
C VAL A 330 -1.99 -12.89 -12.18
N GLY A 331 -1.76 -13.16 -13.47
CA GLY A 331 -0.52 -12.82 -14.17
C GLY A 331 0.45 -13.95 -14.59
N ILE A 332 0.02 -15.20 -14.85
CA ILE A 332 0.92 -16.23 -15.46
C ILE A 332 0.38 -16.91 -16.73
N ASP A 333 -0.89 -16.79 -17.09
CA ASP A 333 -1.43 -17.44 -18.31
C ASP A 333 -2.04 -16.44 -19.29
N THR A 334 -1.19 -15.63 -19.92
CA THR A 334 -1.38 -15.12 -21.30
C THR A 334 -0.10 -14.43 -21.77
N LEU A 335 0.87 -15.22 -22.22
CA LEU A 335 1.81 -14.84 -23.28
C LEU A 335 1.68 -15.85 -24.42
#